data_AF-A0A314LDP2-F1
#
_entry.id   AF-A0A314LDP2-F1
#
_cell.length_a   1.000
_cell.length_b   1.000
_cell.length_c   1.000
_cell.angle_alpha   90.00
_cell.angle_beta   90.00
_cell.angle_gamma   90.00
#
_symmetry.space_group_name_H-M   'P 1'
#
loop_
_entity.id
_entity.type
_entity.pdbx_description
1 polymer ?
#
loop_
_entity_poly.entity_id
_entity_poly.type
_entity_poly.pdbx_seq_one_letter_code
_entity_poly.pdbx_strand_id
1 'polypeptide(L)' 'MTGIYLNQLCMDEHDPMLNVKVHCEHGDLLPLQTSWSTRNPERRFWSCPYYGSCKFFRWRDDVIDQRSRFVLP' A
#
# COMPACT_ATOMS: atom_id res chain seq x y z
N MET A 1 17.67 -6.92 24.18
CA MET A 1 17.01 -5.71 23.61
C MET A 1 17.28 -5.70 22.11
N THR A 2 16.57 -6.50 21.31
CA THR A 2 16.89 -6.70 19.88
C THR A 2 15.64 -6.82 18.99
N GLY A 3 14.43 -6.83 19.58
CA GLY A 3 13.18 -7.00 18.83
C GLY A 3 12.61 -5.72 18.20
N ILE A 4 12.98 -4.53 18.70
CA ILE A 4 12.40 -3.26 18.24
C ILE A 4 13.05 -2.80 16.92
N TYR A 5 14.33 -3.12 16.70
CA TYR A 5 15.10 -2.70 15.53
C TYR A 5 14.73 -3.42 14.21
N LEU A 6 14.02 -4.55 14.27
CA LEU A 6 13.63 -5.27 13.05
C LEU A 6 12.52 -4.55 12.27
N ASN A 7 11.59 -3.89 12.97
CA ASN A 7 10.53 -3.08 12.32
C ASN A 7 11.08 -1.77 11.73
N GLN A 8 12.25 -1.32 12.19
CA GLN A 8 12.87 -0.08 11.75
C GLN A 8 13.74 -0.26 10.49
N LEU A 9 14.07 -1.50 10.12
CA LEU A 9 14.84 -1.81 8.92
C LEU A 9 13.98 -1.90 7.65
N CYS A 10 12.66 -2.04 7.77
CA CYS A 10 11.75 -2.23 6.64
C CYS A 10 10.89 -1.01 6.29
N MET A 11 10.99 0.05 7.11
CA MET A 11 10.23 1.28 6.95
C MET A 11 11.22 2.40 6.62
N ASP A 12 11.19 2.90 5.38
CA ASP A 12 11.86 4.15 5.05
C ASP A 12 11.06 5.28 5.71
N GLU A 13 11.62 5.90 6.74
CA GLU A 13 10.98 7.01 7.47
C GLU A 13 10.71 8.23 6.56
N HIS A 14 11.34 8.30 5.37
CA HIS A 14 11.09 9.31 4.36
C HIS A 14 10.02 8.91 3.33
N ASP A 15 9.44 7.72 3.44
CA ASP A 15 8.40 7.27 2.52
C ASP A 15 7.12 8.12 2.71
N PRO A 16 6.74 8.95 1.72
CA PRO A 16 5.55 9.80 1.82
C PRO A 16 4.27 8.98 1.94
N MET A 17 4.32 7.70 1.57
CA MET A 17 3.22 6.74 1.67
C MET A 17 3.22 5.96 3.00
N LEU A 18 4.12 6.26 3.95
CA LEU A 18 4.22 5.53 5.24
C LEU A 18 2.97 5.73 6.11
N ASN A 19 2.42 6.94 6.12
CA ASN A 19 1.28 7.33 6.98
C ASN A 19 -0.07 7.39 6.24
N VAL A 20 -0.12 6.88 5.01
CA VAL A 20 -1.34 6.93 4.20
C VAL A 20 -2.40 5.98 4.76
N LYS A 21 -3.55 6.55 5.12
CA LYS A 21 -4.74 5.81 5.54
C LYS A 21 -5.65 5.59 4.35
N VAL A 22 -5.93 4.34 4.03
CA VAL A 22 -6.81 3.95 2.93
C VAL A 22 -8.01 3.23 3.52
N HIS A 23 -9.21 3.67 3.16
CA HIS A 23 -10.47 3.06 3.59
C HIS A 23 -11.20 2.43 2.41
N CYS A 24 -11.91 1.33 2.65
CA CYS A 24 -12.87 0.79 1.69
C CYS A 24 -14.23 1.50 1.81
N GLU A 25 -15.20 1.08 0.98
CA GLU A 25 -16.57 1.60 0.99
C GLU A 25 -17.33 1.36 2.30
N HIS A 26 -16.90 0.38 3.11
CA HIS A 26 -17.45 0.13 4.44
C HIS A 26 -16.88 1.05 5.52
N GLY A 27 -15.85 1.85 5.19
CA GLY A 27 -15.14 2.71 6.14
C GLY A 27 -14.00 2.02 6.89
N ASP A 28 -13.77 0.72 6.69
CA ASP A 28 -12.69 -0.01 7.35
C ASP A 28 -11.31 0.47 6.86
N LEU A 29 -10.37 0.67 7.78
CA LEU A 29 -8.99 0.97 7.46
C LEU A 29 -8.33 -0.29 6.87
N LEU A 30 -7.75 -0.15 5.68
CA LEU A 30 -7.15 -1.26 4.95
C LEU A 30 -5.66 -1.39 5.28
N PRO A 31 -5.18 -2.61 5.56
CA PRO A 31 -3.76 -2.87 5.72
C PRO A 31 -3.05 -2.81 4.35
N LEU A 32 -1.81 -2.35 4.36
CA LEU A 32 -0.91 -2.47 3.21
C LEU A 32 -0.39 -3.90 3.11
N GLN A 33 -0.61 -4.54 1.97
CA GLN A 33 -0.22 -5.92 1.69
C GLN A 33 0.85 -5.98 0.60
N THR A 34 1.58 -7.09 0.53
CA THR A 34 2.58 -7.38 -0.52
C THR A 34 2.04 -8.49 -1.42
N SER A 35 2.12 -8.30 -2.74
CA SER A 35 1.78 -9.32 -3.72
C SER A 35 2.93 -10.30 -3.87
N TRP A 36 2.61 -11.59 -3.70
CA TRP A 36 3.53 -12.70 -3.91
C TRP A 36 3.23 -13.44 -5.23
N SER A 37 2.46 -12.80 -6.12
CA SER A 37 2.14 -13.39 -7.41
C SER A 37 3.35 -13.31 -8.34
N THR A 38 3.53 -14.31 -9.20
CA THR A 38 4.60 -14.32 -10.21
C THR A 38 4.51 -13.15 -11.19
N ARG A 39 3.30 -12.63 -11.44
CA ARG A 39 3.06 -11.52 -12.37
C ARG A 39 3.30 -10.15 -11.73
N ASN A 40 3.08 -10.02 -10.43
CA ASN A 40 3.27 -8.77 -9.68
C ASN A 40 4.09 -9.05 -8.43
N PRO A 41 5.34 -9.52 -8.56
CA PRO A 41 6.15 -9.85 -7.39
C PRO A 41 6.43 -8.57 -6.60
N GLU A 42 6.31 -8.67 -5.28
CA GLU A 42 6.69 -7.65 -4.28
C GLU A 42 5.92 -6.32 -4.34
N ARG A 43 5.03 -6.14 -5.33
CA ARG A 43 4.18 -4.94 -5.44
C ARG A 43 3.23 -4.85 -4.25
N ARG A 44 3.09 -3.66 -3.68
CA ARG A 44 2.23 -3.43 -2.52
C ARG A 44 0.85 -2.89 -2.89
N PHE A 45 -0.19 -3.31 -2.18
CA PHE A 45 -1.58 -2.93 -2.47
C PHE A 45 -2.44 -2.86 -1.21
N TRP A 46 -3.60 -2.21 -1.34
CA TRP A 46 -4.71 -2.29 -0.39
C TRP A 46 -5.86 -3.04 -1.03
N SER A 47 -6.49 -3.92 -0.26
CA SER A 47 -7.73 -4.60 -0.64
C SER A 47 -8.64 -4.77 0.56
N CYS A 48 -9.94 -4.78 0.32
CA CYS A 48 -10.90 -5.12 1.36
C CYS A 48 -10.83 -6.63 1.66
N PRO A 49 -10.83 -7.05 2.95
CA PRO A 49 -10.81 -8.48 3.30
C PRO A 49 -12.12 -9.20 2.92
N TYR A 50 -13.21 -8.46 2.75
CA TYR A 50 -14.51 -8.99 2.35
C TYR A 50 -14.63 -9.13 0.82
N TYR A 51 -13.81 -10.01 0.25
CA TYR A 51 -13.82 -10.32 -1.18
C TYR A 51 -15.21 -10.83 -1.61
N GLY A 52 -15.89 -10.07 -2.47
CA GLY A 52 -17.20 -10.42 -3.03
C GLY A 52 -18.28 -9.38 -2.76
N SER A 53 -18.33 -8.83 -1.54
CA SER A 53 -19.22 -7.70 -1.19
C SER A 53 -18.55 -6.35 -1.46
N CYS A 54 -17.23 -6.27 -1.30
CA CYS A 54 -16.45 -5.09 -1.64
C CYS A 54 -15.43 -5.43 -2.73
N LYS A 55 -15.38 -4.59 -3.76
CA LYS A 55 -14.43 -4.70 -4.87
C LYS A 55 -13.25 -3.74 -4.74
N PHE A 56 -13.08 -3.10 -3.57
CA PHE A 56 -12.00 -2.15 -3.37
C PHE A 56 -10.64 -2.85 -3.49
N PHE A 57 -9.85 -2.35 -4.45
CA PHE A 57 -8.47 -2.72 -4.67
C PHE A 57 -7.72 -1.50 -5.21
N ARG A 58 -6.51 -1.24 -4.73
CA ARG A 58 -5.64 -0.17 -5.24
C ARG A 58 -4.17 -0.53 -5.03
N TRP A 59 -3.33 -0.31 -6.03
CA TRP A 59 -1.89 -0.45 -5.82
C TRP A 59 -1.30 0.75 -5.08
N ARG A 60 -0.24 0.52 -4.33
CA ARG A 60 0.49 1.60 -3.63
C ARG A 60 1.13 2.58 -4.60
N ASP A 61 1.67 2.06 -5.71
CA ASP A 61 2.35 2.82 -6.76
C ASP A 61 1.39 3.56 -7.71
N ASP A 62 0.08 3.26 -7.67
CA ASP A 62 -0.94 4.02 -8.43
C ASP A 62 -1.08 5.47 -7.93
N VAL A 63 -0.60 5.76 -6.72
CA VAL A 63 -0.55 7.14 -6.20
C VAL A 63 0.63 7.86 -6.83
N ILE A 64 0.53 8.12 -8.13
CA ILE A 64 1.42 9.04 -8.84
C ILE A 64 1.18 10.42 -8.23
N ASP A 65 2.23 10.98 -7.62
CA ASP A 65 2.23 12.37 -7.18
C ASP A 65 1.70 13.27 -8.29
N GLN A 66 0.89 14.27 -7.92
CA GLN A 66 0.19 15.10 -8.91
C GLN A 66 1.17 15.77 -9.88
N ARG A 67 2.40 16.08 -9.44
CA ARG A 67 3.47 16.62 -10.28
C ARG A 67 4.02 15.58 -11.26
N SER A 68 4.16 14.33 -10.83
CA SER A 68 4.68 13.23 -11.64
C SER A 68 3.75 12.84 -12.79
N ARG A 69 2.44 13.11 -12.68
CA ARG A 69 1.45 12.92 -13.77
C ARG A 69 1.72 13.78 -15.00
N PHE A 70 2.44 14.89 -14.84
CA PHE A 70 2.81 15.79 -15.96
C PHE A 70 4.16 15.44 -16.58
N VAL A 71 4.92 14.52 -15.98
CA VAL A 71 6.29 14.15 -16.40
C VAL A 71 6.34 12.76 -17.02
N LEU A 72 5.52 11.83 -16.54
CA LEU A 72 5.41 10.48 -17.10
C LEU A 72 4.38 10.49 -18.25
N PRO A 73 4.76 10.06 -19.48
CA PRO A 73 3.90 10.07 -20.67
C PRO A 73 2.76 9.04 -20.63
#